data_AF-A0A8J8FBA8-F1
#
_entry.id   AF-A0A8J8FBA8-F1
#
_cell.length_a   1.000
_cell.length_b   1.000
_cell.length_c   1.000
_cell.angle_alpha   90.00
_cell.angle_beta   90.00
_cell.angle_gamma   90.00
#
_symmetry.space_group_name_H-M   'P 1'
#
loop_
_entity.id
_entity.type
_entity.pdbx_description
1 polymer ?
#
loop_
_entity_poly.entity_id
_entity_poly.type
_entity_poly.pdbx_seq_one_letter_code
_entity_poly.pdbx_strand_id
1 'polypeptide(L)'
;MKIPMHAPAYLETYERGEFEERIETLMAMLNECNLCPRACGVNRTRGEKGYCKSDNHLTVSSVQPHFGEEDVLVGTHGSGTIFLTNCNLGCLYCQNY
;
A
#
# COMPACT_ATOMS: atom_id res chain seq x y z
N MET A 1 18.44 3.16 -19.80
CA MET A 1 18.58 1.76 -20.26
C MET A 1 17.46 1.55 -21.29
N LYS A 2 17.44 0.54 -22.16
CA LYS A 2 16.24 0.36 -23.03
C LYS A 2 15.19 -0.42 -22.23
N ILE A 3 14.11 0.25 -21.83
CA ILE A 3 12.97 -0.37 -21.15
C ILE A 3 12.33 -1.41 -22.09
N PRO A 4 12.19 -2.69 -21.69
CA PRO A 4 11.58 -3.71 -22.52
C PRO A 4 10.08 -3.42 -22.74
N MET A 5 9.54 -3.96 -23.84
CA MET A 5 8.17 -3.69 -24.35
C MET A 5 7.03 -4.02 -23.37
N HIS A 6 7.31 -4.74 -22.28
CA HIS A 6 6.39 -5.06 -21.17
C HIS A 6 7.04 -4.84 -19.81
N ALA A 7 7.64 -3.66 -19.59
CA ALA A 7 8.20 -3.30 -18.30
C ALA A 7 7.13 -2.76 -17.33
N PRO A 8 7.28 -3.00 -16.02
CA PRO A 8 6.50 -2.28 -15.02
C PRO A 8 6.68 -0.76 -15.11
N ALA A 9 5.60 0.00 -14.96
CA ALA A 9 5.60 1.46 -15.07
C ALA A 9 6.55 2.18 -14.08
N TYR A 10 6.86 1.55 -12.94
CA TYR A 10 7.79 2.13 -11.98
C TYR A 10 9.23 2.24 -12.53
N LEU A 11 9.63 1.39 -13.48
CA LEU A 11 10.95 1.46 -14.10
C LEU A 11 11.08 2.71 -14.98
N GLU A 12 10.04 3.03 -15.75
CA GLU A 12 10.00 4.26 -16.54
C GLU A 12 10.02 5.50 -15.64
N THR A 13 9.20 5.48 -14.59
CA THR A 13 9.16 6.56 -13.61
C THR A 13 10.53 6.78 -12.95
N TYR A 14 11.27 5.70 -12.69
CA TYR A 14 12.64 5.75 -12.17
C TYR A 14 13.63 6.33 -13.18
N GLU A 15 13.61 5.86 -14.43
CA GLU A 15 14.52 6.36 -15.47
C GLU A 15 14.32 7.83 -15.78
N ARG A 16 13.10 8.34 -15.61
CA ARG A 16 12.78 9.77 -15.75
C ARG A 16 13.19 10.62 -14.54
N GLY A 17 13.62 10.01 -13.44
CA GLY A 17 14.00 10.73 -12.22
C GLY A 17 12.82 11.38 -11.49
N GLU A 18 11.61 10.81 -11.62
CA GLU A 18 10.39 11.38 -11.04
C GLU A 18 10.10 10.87 -9.61
N PHE A 19 10.98 10.05 -9.02
CA PHE A 19 10.70 9.39 -7.73
C PHE A 19 10.68 10.40 -6.59
N GLU A 20 11.68 11.26 -6.51
CA GLU A 20 11.85 12.24 -5.45
C GLU A 20 10.65 13.20 -5.37
N GLU A 21 10.25 13.79 -6.50
CA GLU A 21 9.09 14.69 -6.57
C GLU A 21 7.78 13.99 -6.15
N ARG A 22 7.58 12.74 -6.59
CA ARG A 22 6.39 11.96 -6.21
C ARG A 22 6.39 11.61 -4.73
N ILE A 23 7.55 11.26 -4.17
CA ILE A 23 7.70 10.99 -2.74
C ILE A 23 7.37 12.25 -1.94
N GLU A 24 7.93 13.40 -2.31
CA GLU A 24 7.65 14.68 -1.65
C GLU A 24 6.16 15.02 -1.68
N THR A 25 5.52 14.85 -2.84
CA THR A 25 4.08 15.05 -3.02
C THR A 25 3.27 14.14 -2.10
N LEU A 26 3.57 12.83 -2.08
CA LEU A 26 2.88 11.86 -1.24
C LEU A 26 3.09 12.12 0.25
N MET A 27 4.30 12.54 0.66
CA MET A 27 4.60 12.90 2.04
C MET A 27 3.85 14.16 2.47
N ALA A 28 3.70 15.16 1.58
CA ALA A 28 2.91 16.36 1.86
C ALA A 28 1.43 16.03 2.10
N MET A 29 0.86 15.05 1.36
CA MET A 29 -0.52 14.58 1.55
C MET A 29 -0.78 14.00 2.95
N LEU A 30 0.26 13.60 3.70
CA LEU A 30 0.11 13.09 5.05
C LEU A 30 -0.24 14.17 6.07
N ASN A 31 -0.01 15.46 5.76
CA ASN A 31 -0.37 16.58 6.65
C ASN A 31 -1.88 16.82 6.73
N GLU A 32 -2.63 16.41 5.71
CA GLU A 32 -4.09 16.46 5.66
C GLU A 32 -4.57 15.24 4.86
N CYS A 33 -4.68 14.08 5.53
CA CYS A 33 -4.82 12.82 4.84
C CYS A 33 -6.20 12.64 4.18
N ASN A 34 -6.18 12.63 2.84
CA ASN A 34 -7.34 12.37 1.98
C ASN A 34 -7.15 11.17 1.03
N LEU A 35 -6.22 10.25 1.35
CA LEU A 35 -5.86 9.09 0.52
C LEU A 35 -6.98 8.05 0.34
N CYS A 36 -8.08 8.16 1.08
CA CYS A 36 -9.16 7.19 1.03
C CYS A 36 -10.51 7.91 0.99
N PRO A 37 -11.60 7.25 0.56
CA PRO A 37 -12.91 7.89 0.38
C PRO A 37 -13.51 8.51 1.65
N ARG A 38 -12.98 8.19 2.84
CA ARG A 38 -13.39 8.81 4.11
C ARG A 38 -12.88 10.25 4.28
N ALA A 39 -11.84 10.67 3.54
CA ALA A 39 -11.26 12.02 3.58
C ALA A 39 -11.15 12.62 4.99
N CYS A 40 -10.49 11.90 5.90
CA CYS A 40 -10.53 12.24 7.33
C CYS A 40 -9.73 13.51 7.70
N GLY A 41 -8.89 14.03 6.82
CA GLY A 41 -8.13 15.26 7.04
C GLY A 41 -7.08 15.22 8.16
N VAL A 42 -6.90 14.09 8.85
CA VAL A 42 -5.94 13.97 9.95
C VAL A 42 -4.51 14.23 9.50
N ASN A 43 -3.73 14.85 10.39
CA ASN A 43 -2.32 15.08 10.18
C ASN A 43 -1.49 13.89 10.70
N ARG A 44 -1.12 12.99 9.79
CA ARG A 44 -0.34 11.79 10.10
C ARG A 44 1.10 12.11 10.51
N THR A 45 1.67 13.23 10.06
CA THR A 45 3.04 13.64 10.44
C THR A 45 3.12 14.05 11.91
N ARG A 46 1.97 14.40 12.51
CA ARG A 46 1.81 14.66 13.95
C ARG A 46 1.36 13.44 14.76
N GLY A 47 1.28 12.27 14.13
CA GLY A 47 0.84 11.03 14.77
C GLY A 47 -0.68 10.89 14.92
N GLU A 48 -1.47 11.75 14.29
CA GLU A 48 -2.93 11.65 14.32
C GLU A 48 -3.43 10.42 13.54
N LYS A 49 -4.44 9.75 14.08
CA LYS A 49 -5.02 8.53 13.49
C LYS A 49 -6.48 8.79 13.11
N GLY A 50 -6.79 8.56 11.84
CA GLY A 50 -8.15 8.60 11.32
C GLY A 50 -8.90 7.29 11.56
N TYR A 51 -10.06 7.13 10.92
CA TYR A 51 -10.89 5.93 11.03
C TYR A 51 -10.12 4.62 10.75
N CYS A 52 -9.23 4.64 9.75
CA CYS A 52 -8.46 3.45 9.39
C CYS A 52 -7.39 3.07 10.42
N LYS A 53 -7.03 3.94 11.38
CA LYS A 53 -5.98 3.75 12.40
C LYS A 53 -4.53 3.62 11.89
N SER A 54 -4.30 3.68 10.58
CA SER A 54 -2.95 3.80 10.01
C SER A 54 -2.25 5.05 10.56
N ASP A 55 -0.92 5.03 10.63
CA ASP A 55 -0.06 6.19 10.91
C ASP A 55 0.75 6.56 9.65
N ASN A 56 1.91 7.18 9.80
CA ASN A 56 2.85 7.50 8.72
C ASN A 56 3.92 6.41 8.51
N HIS A 57 3.81 5.26 9.17
CA HIS A 57 4.69 4.12 9.00
C HIS A 57 3.94 2.92 8.41
N LEU A 58 4.63 2.16 7.56
CA LEU A 58 4.12 0.86 7.10
C LEU A 58 4.23 -0.14 8.25
N THR A 59 3.13 -0.79 8.59
CA THR A 59 3.12 -1.86 9.59
C THR A 59 2.69 -3.17 8.93
N VAL A 60 3.59 -4.16 8.97
CA VAL A 60 3.35 -5.51 8.48
C VAL A 60 2.74 -6.34 9.60
N SER A 61 1.60 -6.98 9.33
CA SER A 61 0.92 -7.89 10.24
C SER A 61 1.53 -9.29 10.20
N SER A 62 1.74 -9.83 8.99
CA SER A 62 2.32 -11.16 8.81
C SER A 62 2.91 -11.32 7.41
N VAL A 63 3.82 -12.30 7.28
CA VAL A 63 4.41 -12.72 6.02
C VAL A 63 4.35 -14.24 5.98
N GLN A 64 3.73 -14.80 4.95
CA GLN A 64 3.54 -16.26 4.85
C GLN A 64 3.33 -16.72 3.41
N PRO A 65 3.61 -18.00 3.10
CA PRO A 65 3.08 -18.65 1.92
C PRO A 65 1.55 -18.72 2.01
N HIS A 66 0.86 -18.30 0.96
CA HIS A 66 -0.58 -18.34 0.88
C HIS A 66 -1.04 -19.31 -0.22
N PHE A 67 -1.91 -20.23 0.17
CA PHE A 67 -2.42 -21.29 -0.70
C PHE A 67 -3.90 -21.09 -1.04
N GLY A 68 -4.48 -19.93 -0.69
CA GLY A 68 -5.89 -19.60 -0.93
C GLY A 68 -6.18 -18.89 -2.25
N GLU A 69 -5.13 -18.49 -3.00
CA GLU A 69 -5.27 -17.87 -4.33
C GLU A 69 -5.59 -18.93 -5.40
N GLU A 70 -5.88 -18.49 -6.62
CA GLU A 70 -6.03 -19.41 -7.76
C GLU A 70 -4.74 -20.16 -8.10
N ASP A 71 -4.86 -21.37 -8.67
CA ASP A 71 -3.74 -22.27 -8.97
C ASP A 71 -2.56 -21.61 -9.71
N VAL A 72 -2.87 -20.69 -10.63
CA VAL A 72 -1.86 -19.95 -11.43
C VAL A 72 -1.04 -18.97 -10.60
N LEU A 73 -1.53 -18.54 -9.43
CA LEU A 73 -0.86 -17.62 -8.51
C LEU A 73 -0.14 -18.36 -7.37
N VAL A 74 -0.69 -19.50 -6.92
CA VAL A 74 -0.12 -20.32 -5.83
C VAL A 74 1.18 -21.01 -6.24
N GLY A 75 1.25 -21.48 -7.49
CA GLY A 75 2.39 -22.27 -7.97
C GLY A 75 2.61 -23.53 -7.11
N THR A 76 3.87 -23.89 -6.85
CA THR A 76 4.22 -25.12 -6.11
C THR A 76 4.42 -24.94 -4.60
N HIS A 77 4.66 -23.70 -4.15
CA HIS A 77 5.05 -23.41 -2.76
C HIS A 77 4.16 -22.37 -2.08
N GLY A 78 3.04 -21.99 -2.68
CA GLY A 78 2.21 -20.89 -2.21
C GLY A 78 2.67 -19.55 -2.78
N SER A 79 1.73 -18.62 -2.90
CA SER A 79 2.04 -17.23 -3.23
C SER A 79 2.68 -16.55 -2.01
N GLY A 80 3.74 -15.77 -2.23
CA GLY A 80 4.33 -14.99 -1.16
C GLY A 80 3.41 -13.84 -0.78
N THR A 81 2.78 -13.90 0.40
CA THR A 81 1.80 -12.89 0.84
C THR A 81 2.32 -12.09 2.02
N ILE A 82 2.20 -10.78 1.93
CA ILE A 82 2.51 -9.81 2.99
C ILE A 82 1.20 -9.13 3.38
N PHE A 83 0.70 -9.43 4.59
CA PHE A 83 -0.48 -8.75 5.12
C PHE A 83 -0.07 -7.47 5.84
N LEU A 84 -0.70 -6.36 5.48
CA LEU A 84 -0.54 -5.07 6.16
C LEU A 84 -1.61 -4.92 7.24
N THR A 85 -1.35 -4.09 8.24
CA THR A 85 -2.35 -3.74 9.24
C THR A 85 -3.26 -2.61 8.74
N ASN A 86 -4.40 -2.42 9.41
CA ASN A 86 -5.35 -1.32 9.24
C ASN A 86 -6.20 -1.37 7.95
N CYS A 87 -7.45 -0.91 8.01
CA CYS A 87 -8.37 -0.88 6.88
C CYS A 87 -9.40 0.25 7.04
N ASN A 88 -9.83 0.87 5.93
CA ASN A 88 -10.79 1.98 5.91
C ASN A 88 -12.23 1.56 5.57
N LEU A 89 -12.48 0.29 5.28
CA LEU A 89 -13.78 -0.20 4.77
C LEU A 89 -14.81 -0.47 5.88
N GLY A 90 -14.39 -1.04 7.02
CA GLY A 90 -15.28 -1.30 8.16
C GLY A 90 -16.35 -2.37 7.89
N CYS A 91 -15.97 -3.46 7.22
CA CYS A 91 -16.89 -4.50 6.75
C CYS A 91 -17.61 -5.23 7.91
N LEU A 92 -18.94 -5.39 7.83
CA LEU A 92 -19.74 -6.16 8.80
C LEU A 92 -19.33 -7.65 8.85
N TYR A 93 -18.85 -8.19 7.73
CA TYR A 93 -18.39 -9.57 7.58
C TYR A 93 -16.88 -9.61 7.29
N CYS A 94 -16.09 -8.77 7.98
CA CYS A 94 -14.65 -8.78 7.80
C CYS A 94 -14.07 -10.16 8.12
N GLN A 95 -13.24 -10.71 7.23
CA GLN A 95 -12.53 -11.96 7.48
C GLN A 95 -11.15 -11.73 8.12
N ASN A 96 -10.70 -10.48 8.19
CA ASN A 96 -9.40 -10.05 8.72
C ASN A 96 -9.62 -9.12 9.93
N TYR A 97 -9.93 -9.70 11.09
CA TYR A 97 -10.28 -8.99 12.34
C TYR A 97 -9.07 -8.34 13.02
#